data_AF-B4PFR0-F1
#
_entry.id   AF-B4PFR0-F1
#
_cell.length_a   1.000
_cell.length_b   1.000
_cell.length_c   1.000
_cell.angle_alpha   90.00
_cell.angle_beta   90.00
_cell.angle_gamma   90.00
#
_symmetry.space_group_name_H-M   'P 1'
#
loop_
_entity.id
_entity.type
_entity.pdbx_description
1 polymer ?
#
loop_
_entity_poly.entity_id
_entity_poly.type
_entity_poly.pdbx_seq_one_letter_code
_entity_poly.pdbx_strand_id
1 'polypeptide(L)'
;MVMELLQCGSTWLVESLVSDCVEIMKGKITILDIGDLLRVFQKAHDIMHENLISLCVQEIRKRFSQRMNCYEVLFLTSDVFEQYLIITEGYLPQIERFKMMQTYLTVNGLIDNGAVNGVVGQVELPETTNKDGGQIEKKEGESNDEDCSESNGEPPTWIRLILDTNEKKAHEVTIPEEPKDKLIHQEYVKTLLGHIKFGSMLKKDFYSVVGKSGLLNEKEKYEYLYLTQ
;
A
#
# COMPACT_ATOMS: atom_id res chain seq x y z
N MET A 1 13.81 -18.53 -0.58
CA MET A 1 14.44 -19.56 -1.44
C MET A 1 13.70 -19.74 -2.77
N VAL A 2 12.58 -20.48 -2.86
CA VAL A 2 11.94 -20.78 -4.18
C VAL A 2 11.54 -19.51 -4.95
N MET A 3 11.06 -18.47 -4.27
CA MET A 3 10.72 -17.19 -4.91
C MET A 3 11.94 -16.42 -5.43
N GLU A 4 13.10 -16.51 -4.76
CA GLU A 4 14.36 -15.94 -5.28
C GLU A 4 14.87 -16.74 -6.49
N LEU A 5 14.72 -18.07 -6.45
CA LEU A 5 15.13 -18.95 -7.54
C LEU A 5 14.26 -18.76 -8.79
N LEU A 6 12.94 -18.54 -8.60
CA LEU A 6 12.00 -18.14 -9.64
C LEU A 6 12.38 -16.78 -10.23
N GLN A 7 12.59 -15.76 -9.39
CA GLN A 7 13.05 -14.43 -9.82
C GLN A 7 14.35 -14.52 -10.62
N CYS A 8 15.32 -15.31 -10.16
CA CYS A 8 16.58 -15.56 -10.84
C CYS A 8 16.35 -16.23 -12.21
N GLY A 9 15.56 -17.31 -12.27
CA GLY A 9 15.19 -17.98 -13.51
C GLY A 9 14.56 -17.03 -14.53
N SER A 10 13.65 -16.16 -14.09
CA SER A 10 13.03 -15.14 -14.95
C SER A 10 14.02 -14.08 -15.42
N THR A 11 14.84 -13.53 -14.52
CA THR A 11 15.84 -12.48 -14.85
C THR A 11 16.93 -12.99 -15.80
N TRP A 12 17.32 -14.26 -15.71
CA TRP A 12 18.32 -14.89 -16.59
C TRP A 12 17.72 -15.72 -17.73
N LEU A 13 16.40 -15.64 -17.96
CA LEU A 13 15.66 -16.32 -19.03
C LEU A 13 15.83 -17.85 -19.07
N VAL A 14 15.98 -18.48 -17.90
CA VAL A 14 16.15 -19.93 -17.74
C VAL A 14 14.77 -20.59 -17.59
N GLU A 15 14.05 -20.77 -18.71
CA GLU A 15 12.66 -21.24 -18.75
C GLU A 15 12.40 -22.54 -17.98
N SER A 16 13.33 -23.51 -18.02
CA SER A 16 13.22 -24.76 -17.27
C SER A 16 13.19 -24.53 -15.76
N LEU A 17 14.06 -23.65 -15.25
CA LEU A 17 14.12 -23.29 -13.84
C LEU A 17 12.86 -22.52 -13.38
N VAL A 18 12.33 -21.66 -14.25
CA VAL A 18 11.04 -20.98 -14.04
C VAL A 18 9.91 -22.01 -13.95
N SER A 19 9.84 -22.96 -14.89
CA SER A 19 8.84 -24.03 -14.91
C SER A 19 8.88 -24.88 -13.63
N ASP A 20 10.05 -25.37 -13.24
CA ASP A 20 10.22 -26.19 -12.03
C ASP A 20 9.81 -25.41 -10.76
N CYS A 21 10.21 -24.14 -10.67
CA CYS A 21 9.80 -23.27 -9.55
C CYS A 21 8.28 -23.03 -9.55
N VAL A 22 7.66 -22.82 -10.72
CA VAL A 22 6.21 -22.62 -10.86
C VAL A 22 5.43 -23.86 -10.45
N GLU A 23 5.84 -25.09 -10.82
CA GLU A 23 5.19 -26.32 -10.36
C GLU A 23 5.30 -26.49 -8.83
N ILE A 24 6.47 -26.21 -8.26
CA ILE A 24 6.66 -26.21 -6.80
C ILE A 24 5.77 -25.17 -6.11
N MET A 25 5.52 -24.01 -6.73
CA MET A 25 4.64 -22.97 -6.19
C MET A 25 3.15 -23.30 -6.36
N LYS A 26 2.73 -23.91 -7.46
CA LYS A 26 1.36 -24.44 -7.66
C LYS A 26 0.96 -25.39 -6.53
N GLY A 27 1.85 -26.30 -6.13
CA GLY A 27 1.63 -27.22 -5.01
C GLY A 27 1.55 -26.56 -3.63
N LYS A 28 1.95 -25.28 -3.48
CA LYS A 28 1.97 -24.54 -2.20
C LYS A 28 0.89 -23.48 -2.07
N ILE A 29 0.50 -22.81 -3.16
CA ILE A 29 -0.49 -21.71 -3.19
C ILE A 29 -1.80 -22.07 -2.48
N THR A 30 -2.22 -23.33 -2.53
CA THR A 30 -3.44 -23.84 -1.88
C THR A 30 -3.39 -23.87 -0.35
N ILE A 31 -2.19 -23.84 0.26
CA ILE A 31 -1.99 -23.89 1.71
C ILE A 31 -1.42 -22.60 2.33
N LEU A 32 -0.82 -21.69 1.54
CA LEU A 32 -0.29 -20.41 2.03
C LEU A 32 -1.37 -19.58 2.76
N ASP A 33 -0.98 -18.78 3.76
CA ASP A 33 -1.86 -17.74 4.28
C ASP A 33 -2.03 -16.57 3.28
N ILE A 34 -2.82 -15.57 3.65
CA ILE A 34 -3.10 -14.42 2.77
C ILE A 34 -1.86 -13.55 2.50
N GLY A 35 -0.97 -13.39 3.47
CA GLY A 35 0.23 -12.57 3.36
C GLY A 35 1.29 -13.21 2.46
N ASP A 36 1.55 -14.51 2.65
CA ASP A 36 2.42 -15.26 1.76
C ASP A 36 1.82 -15.42 0.36
N LEU A 37 0.50 -15.60 0.23
CA LEU A 37 -0.17 -15.63 -1.08
C LEU A 37 -0.09 -14.27 -1.81
N LEU A 38 -0.15 -13.15 -1.07
CA LEU A 38 0.07 -11.80 -1.62
C LEU A 38 1.53 -11.58 -2.06
N ARG A 39 2.52 -12.10 -1.33
CA ARG A 39 3.94 -12.08 -1.76
C ARG A 39 4.13 -12.87 -3.06
N VAL A 40 3.42 -13.98 -3.25
CA VAL A 40 3.45 -14.75 -4.51
C VAL A 40 2.70 -14.01 -5.62
N PHE A 41 1.57 -13.35 -5.33
CA PHE A 41 0.84 -12.51 -6.28
C PHE A 41 1.69 -11.35 -6.81
N GLN A 42 2.35 -10.59 -5.92
CA GLN A 42 3.33 -9.56 -6.28
C GLN A 42 4.42 -10.14 -7.19
N LYS A 43 5.11 -11.20 -6.76
CA LYS A 43 6.19 -11.79 -7.55
C LYS A 43 5.74 -12.42 -8.86
N ALA A 44 4.47 -12.83 -9.00
CA ALA A 44 3.91 -13.31 -10.25
C ALA A 44 3.69 -12.17 -11.26
N HIS A 45 3.31 -10.97 -10.79
CA HIS A 45 3.27 -9.76 -11.59
C HIS A 45 4.67 -9.25 -11.94
N ASP A 46 5.61 -9.22 -10.98
CA ASP A 46 7.01 -8.79 -11.20
C ASP A 46 7.73 -9.55 -12.34
N ILE A 47 7.30 -10.79 -12.63
CA ILE A 47 7.83 -11.65 -13.69
C ILE A 47 6.85 -11.89 -14.85
N MET A 48 5.71 -11.19 -14.87
CA MET A 48 4.64 -11.28 -15.88
C MET A 48 4.12 -12.72 -16.15
N HIS A 49 4.06 -13.57 -15.13
CA HIS A 49 3.70 -14.98 -15.31
C HIS A 49 2.19 -15.23 -15.07
N GLU A 50 1.39 -14.93 -16.10
CA GLU A 50 -0.08 -15.00 -16.13
C GLU A 50 -0.70 -16.24 -15.47
N ASN A 51 -0.16 -17.43 -15.72
CA ASN A 51 -0.68 -18.67 -15.12
C ASN A 51 -0.55 -18.72 -13.58
N LEU A 52 0.46 -18.03 -13.03
CA LEU A 52 0.69 -17.95 -11.58
C LEU A 52 -0.15 -16.82 -10.97
N ILE A 53 -0.29 -15.69 -11.67
CA ILE A 53 -1.22 -14.60 -11.33
C ILE A 53 -2.65 -15.17 -11.21
N SER A 54 -3.14 -15.85 -12.27
CA SER A 54 -4.48 -16.44 -12.31
C SER A 54 -4.76 -17.41 -11.15
N LEU A 55 -3.80 -18.27 -10.79
CA LEU A 55 -3.93 -19.18 -9.66
C LEU A 55 -3.96 -18.44 -8.31
N CYS A 56 -3.15 -17.39 -8.14
CA CYS A 56 -3.23 -16.55 -6.95
C CYS A 56 -4.60 -15.86 -6.86
N VAL A 57 -5.08 -15.25 -7.95
CA VAL A 57 -6.41 -14.61 -8.02
C VAL A 57 -7.54 -15.58 -7.67
N GLN A 58 -7.47 -16.82 -8.16
CA GLN A 58 -8.44 -17.86 -7.83
C GLN A 58 -8.44 -18.21 -6.34
N GLU A 59 -7.28 -18.51 -5.74
CA GLU A 59 -7.21 -18.90 -4.33
C GLU A 59 -7.46 -17.71 -3.37
N ILE A 60 -7.07 -16.48 -3.70
CA ILE A 60 -7.42 -15.28 -2.90
C ILE A 60 -8.95 -15.13 -2.87
N ARG A 61 -9.63 -15.15 -4.02
CA ARG A 61 -11.10 -15.02 -4.09
C ARG A 61 -11.82 -16.18 -3.39
N LYS A 62 -11.33 -17.41 -3.56
CA LYS A 62 -11.92 -18.64 -3.03
C LYS A 62 -11.75 -18.79 -1.52
N ARG A 63 -10.55 -18.50 -0.97
CA ARG A 63 -10.20 -18.73 0.45
C ARG A 63 -10.33 -17.48 1.31
N PHE A 64 -10.20 -16.29 0.73
CA PHE A 64 -10.01 -15.05 1.48
C PHE A 64 -10.94 -13.89 1.07
N SER A 65 -11.98 -14.11 0.25
CA SER A 65 -12.95 -13.09 -0.18
C SER A 65 -13.45 -12.15 0.93
N GLN A 66 -13.87 -12.70 2.08
CA GLN A 66 -14.35 -11.94 3.23
C GLN A 66 -13.25 -11.15 3.98
N ARG A 67 -11.97 -11.36 3.63
CA ARG A 67 -10.79 -10.79 4.30
C ARG A 67 -9.83 -10.10 3.31
N MET A 68 -10.28 -9.74 2.10
CA MET A 68 -9.44 -9.06 1.11
C MET A 68 -9.02 -7.63 1.52
N ASN A 69 -9.77 -6.97 2.42
CA ASN A 69 -9.30 -5.76 3.09
C ASN A 69 -8.40 -6.17 4.27
N CYS A 70 -7.11 -6.41 4.01
CA CYS A 70 -6.12 -6.82 5.02
C CYS A 70 -4.87 -5.94 4.97
N TYR A 71 -4.07 -5.98 6.05
CA TYR A 71 -2.93 -5.09 6.26
C TYR A 71 -1.77 -5.35 5.28
N GLU A 72 -1.61 -6.61 4.87
CA GLU A 72 -0.55 -7.08 3.98
C GLU A 72 -0.65 -6.48 2.57
N VAL A 73 -1.85 -6.06 2.15
CA VAL A 73 -2.10 -5.37 0.87
C VAL A 73 -1.42 -4.00 0.81
N LEU A 74 -1.15 -3.37 1.96
CA LEU A 74 -0.54 -2.04 2.04
C LEU A 74 0.93 -1.99 1.59
N PHE A 75 1.57 -3.15 1.45
CA PHE A 75 2.97 -3.31 1.03
C PHE A 75 3.14 -3.74 -0.45
N LEU A 76 2.06 -3.83 -1.22
CA LEU A 76 2.13 -4.07 -2.66
C LEU A 76 2.67 -2.84 -3.39
N THR A 77 3.40 -3.03 -4.49
CA THR A 77 3.79 -1.91 -5.37
C THR A 77 2.55 -1.29 -6.04
N SER A 78 2.63 -0.03 -6.48
CA SER A 78 1.47 0.74 -6.95
C SER A 78 0.69 0.06 -8.08
N ASP A 79 1.39 -0.57 -9.01
CA ASP A 79 0.83 -1.34 -10.12
C ASP A 79 0.14 -2.63 -9.64
N VAL A 80 0.77 -3.38 -8.74
CA VAL A 80 0.21 -4.61 -8.17
C VAL A 80 -0.94 -4.32 -7.21
N PHE A 81 -0.92 -3.19 -6.48
CA PHE A 81 -2.04 -2.73 -5.68
C PHE A 81 -3.24 -2.38 -6.58
N GLU A 82 -3.04 -1.75 -7.74
CA GLU A 82 -4.12 -1.52 -8.70
C GLU A 82 -4.71 -2.84 -9.20
N GLN A 83 -3.88 -3.80 -9.59
CA GLN A 83 -4.35 -5.14 -9.97
C GLN A 83 -5.08 -5.85 -8.82
N TYR A 84 -4.61 -5.68 -7.57
CA TYR A 84 -5.30 -6.19 -6.38
C TYR A 84 -6.69 -5.54 -6.21
N LEU A 85 -6.76 -4.21 -6.31
CA LEU A 85 -8.00 -3.46 -6.24
C LEU A 85 -8.98 -3.93 -7.33
N ILE A 86 -8.52 -4.16 -8.56
CA ILE A 86 -9.35 -4.73 -9.63
C ILE A 86 -9.89 -6.13 -9.24
N ILE A 87 -9.04 -7.06 -8.79
CA ILE A 87 -9.51 -8.44 -8.52
C ILE A 87 -10.46 -8.55 -7.33
N THR A 88 -10.48 -7.59 -6.39
CA THR A 88 -11.45 -7.58 -5.28
C THR A 88 -12.90 -7.30 -5.72
N GLU A 89 -13.16 -6.95 -6.98
CA GLU A 89 -14.51 -6.55 -7.41
C GLU A 89 -15.50 -7.72 -7.39
N GLY A 90 -16.67 -7.51 -6.78
CA GLY A 90 -17.68 -8.54 -6.55
C GLY A 90 -17.43 -9.40 -5.30
N TYR A 91 -16.24 -9.32 -4.69
CA TYR A 91 -15.87 -10.07 -3.48
C TYR A 91 -15.81 -9.17 -2.24
N LEU A 92 -15.33 -7.93 -2.40
CA LEU A 92 -15.23 -6.92 -1.35
C LEU A 92 -16.24 -5.78 -1.61
N PRO A 93 -17.05 -5.35 -0.61
CA PRO A 93 -17.97 -4.22 -0.77
C PRO A 93 -17.27 -2.93 -1.21
N GLN A 94 -17.92 -2.11 -2.03
CA GLN A 94 -17.30 -0.89 -2.58
C GLN A 94 -16.83 0.09 -1.49
N ILE A 95 -17.55 0.16 -0.36
CA ILE A 95 -17.13 0.96 0.80
C ILE A 95 -15.83 0.47 1.44
N GLU A 96 -15.60 -0.84 1.48
CA GLU A 96 -14.35 -1.44 1.99
C GLU A 96 -13.22 -1.33 0.97
N ARG A 97 -13.51 -1.47 -0.33
CA ARG A 97 -12.57 -1.16 -1.42
C ARG A 97 -12.05 0.27 -1.32
N PHE A 98 -12.95 1.24 -1.07
CA PHE A 98 -12.58 2.65 -0.89
C PHE A 98 -11.73 2.86 0.37
N LYS A 99 -12.07 2.25 1.52
CA LYS A 99 -11.25 2.33 2.74
C LYS A 99 -9.85 1.75 2.54
N MET A 100 -9.76 0.56 1.93
CA MET A 100 -8.50 -0.11 1.62
C MET A 100 -7.61 0.77 0.73
N MET A 101 -8.18 1.34 -0.33
CA MET A 101 -7.53 2.29 -1.24
C MET A 101 -7.10 3.59 -0.54
N GLN A 102 -7.96 4.21 0.28
CA GLN A 102 -7.61 5.42 1.04
C GLN A 102 -6.48 5.14 2.05
N THR A 103 -6.48 3.96 2.67
CA THR A 103 -5.43 3.55 3.61
C THR A 103 -4.12 3.30 2.88
N TYR A 104 -4.14 2.62 1.73
CA TYR A 104 -2.97 2.42 0.86
C TYR A 104 -2.34 3.75 0.46
N LEU A 105 -3.14 4.70 -0.03
CA LEU A 105 -2.70 6.04 -0.43
C LEU A 105 -2.09 6.83 0.73
N THR A 106 -2.68 6.73 1.93
CA THR A 106 -2.18 7.42 3.13
C THR A 106 -0.85 6.82 3.62
N VAL A 107 -0.77 5.50 3.71
CA VAL A 107 0.42 4.79 4.24
C VAL A 107 1.62 4.91 3.30
N ASN A 108 1.40 4.91 1.99
CA ASN A 108 2.47 5.05 1.00
C ASN A 108 2.80 6.53 0.67
N GLY A 109 2.28 7.50 1.42
CA GLY A 109 2.60 8.93 1.27
C GLY A 109 2.10 9.58 -0.03
N LEU A 110 1.14 8.95 -0.71
CA LEU A 110 0.60 9.39 -2.00
C LEU A 110 -0.44 10.52 -1.85
N ILE A 111 -0.87 10.82 -0.62
CA ILE A 111 -1.73 11.94 -0.24
C ILE A 111 -1.26 12.57 1.08
N ASP A 112 -1.43 13.89 1.23
CA ASP A 112 -1.12 14.59 2.48
C ASP A 112 -2.12 14.23 3.60
N ASN A 113 -1.60 13.99 4.81
CA ASN A 113 -2.41 13.64 6.00
C ASN A 113 -3.48 14.69 6.38
N GLY A 114 -3.40 15.92 5.86
CA GLY A 114 -4.45 16.93 5.97
C GLY A 114 -5.80 16.50 5.37
N ALA A 115 -5.80 15.52 4.46
CA ALA A 115 -7.00 14.90 3.89
C ALA A 115 -7.71 13.90 4.83
N VAL A 116 -7.19 13.68 6.05
CA VAL A 116 -7.57 12.55 6.95
C VAL A 116 -8.12 13.03 8.29
N ASN A 117 -8.81 14.18 8.34
CA ASN A 117 -9.64 14.59 9.49
C ASN A 117 -10.97 13.79 9.55
N GLY A 118 -10.84 12.47 9.67
CA GLY A 118 -11.91 11.49 9.39
C GLY A 118 -12.06 10.34 10.39
N VAL A 119 -11.52 10.47 11.61
CA VAL A 119 -11.60 9.48 12.71
C VAL A 119 -11.03 8.10 12.33
N VAL A 120 -9.73 7.91 12.58
CA VAL A 120 -9.19 6.56 12.78
C VAL A 120 -9.78 6.03 14.09
N GLY A 121 -10.79 5.18 13.98
CA GLY A 121 -11.29 4.41 15.12
C GLY A 121 -10.17 3.51 15.64
N GLN A 122 -9.84 3.63 16.92
CA GLN A 122 -8.85 2.78 17.55
C GLN A 122 -9.31 1.31 17.45
N VAL A 123 -8.44 0.44 16.94
CA VAL A 123 -8.64 -1.01 17.08
C VAL A 123 -8.26 -1.34 18.51
N GLU A 124 -9.25 -1.37 19.40
CA GLU A 124 -9.09 -1.86 20.76
C GLU A 124 -8.63 -3.33 20.71
N LEU A 125 -7.36 -3.58 21.04
CA LEU A 125 -6.93 -4.92 21.41
C LEU A 125 -7.63 -5.28 22.74
N PRO A 126 -8.15 -6.52 22.88
CA PRO A 126 -8.81 -6.93 24.12
C PRO A 126 -7.77 -7.06 25.25
N GLU A 127 -7.76 -6.09 26.16
CA GLU A 127 -6.98 -6.17 27.39
C GLU A 127 -7.44 -7.35 28.25
N THR A 128 -6.59 -8.38 28.37
CA THR A 128 -6.83 -9.49 29.29
C THR A 128 -6.59 -9.03 30.71
N THR A 129 -7.68 -8.74 31.43
CA THR A 129 -7.66 -8.26 32.81
C THR A 129 -7.11 -9.34 33.76
N ASN A 130 -6.03 -9.02 34.46
CA ASN A 130 -5.56 -9.73 35.66
C ASN A 130 -5.08 -8.71 36.70
N LYS A 131 -5.22 -9.04 37.99
CA LYS A 131 -4.99 -8.13 39.13
C LYS A 131 -3.78 -8.56 39.95
N ASP A 132 -2.78 -7.69 40.04
CA ASP A 132 -1.96 -7.34 41.22
C ASP A 132 -0.82 -6.40 40.75
N GLY A 133 -0.16 -5.59 41.58
CA GLY A 133 -0.35 -5.36 43.01
C GLY A 133 1.00 -5.13 43.74
N GLY A 134 1.44 -3.88 43.93
CA GLY A 134 2.64 -3.60 44.75
C GLY A 134 3.48 -2.40 44.33
N GLN A 135 3.98 -1.67 45.33
CA GLN A 135 4.60 -0.35 45.27
C GLN A 135 6.03 -0.29 44.68
N ILE A 136 6.30 0.79 43.92
CA ILE A 136 7.36 1.81 44.12
C ILE A 136 8.60 1.41 44.96
N GLU A 137 9.80 1.56 44.39
CA GLU A 137 10.88 2.36 45.01
C GLU A 137 11.90 2.90 43.97
N LYS A 138 12.77 3.84 44.38
CA LYS A 138 13.81 4.51 43.56
C LYS A 138 15.22 4.22 44.11
N LYS A 139 16.24 4.26 43.25
CA LYS A 139 17.54 4.92 43.54
C LYS A 139 18.42 5.16 42.32
N GLU A 140 19.31 6.14 42.43
CA GLU A 140 20.33 6.52 41.45
C GLU A 140 21.69 5.85 41.75
N GLY A 141 22.63 5.84 40.79
CA GLY A 141 24.00 5.33 40.98
C GLY A 141 24.87 5.38 39.73
N GLU A 142 25.81 6.34 39.69
CA GLU A 142 26.97 6.45 38.78
C GLU A 142 27.99 5.31 39.08
N SER A 143 29.05 4.98 38.32
CA SER A 143 29.75 5.44 37.09
C SER A 143 30.56 4.21 36.55
N ASN A 144 31.34 4.16 35.47
CA ASN A 144 32.13 5.14 34.69
C ASN A 144 32.20 4.72 33.20
N ASP A 145 33.04 5.42 32.43
CA ASP A 145 33.31 5.35 30.98
C ASP A 145 34.24 4.21 30.51
N GLU A 146 34.16 3.86 29.21
CA GLU A 146 35.37 3.68 28.37
C GLU A 146 35.06 4.08 26.90
N ASP A 147 35.94 4.87 26.29
CA ASP A 147 35.84 5.47 24.93
C ASP A 147 36.44 4.46 23.89
N CYS A 148 36.32 4.55 22.55
CA CYS A 148 36.15 5.69 21.65
C CYS A 148 35.83 5.22 20.19
N SER A 149 35.58 6.20 19.31
CA SER A 149 35.68 6.17 17.82
C SER A 149 34.38 6.01 17.00
N GLU A 150 34.16 6.99 16.12
CA GLU A 150 33.05 7.07 15.17
C GLU A 150 33.34 6.30 13.86
N SER A 151 32.30 5.87 13.15
CA SER A 151 32.32 5.88 11.67
C SER A 151 30.90 6.05 11.12
N ASN A 152 30.73 7.03 10.22
CA ASN A 152 29.42 7.34 9.62
C ASN A 152 29.19 6.48 8.38
N GLY A 153 28.11 5.69 8.36
CA GLY A 153 27.66 4.95 7.18
C GLY A 153 26.71 5.77 6.30
N GLU A 154 27.11 6.09 5.07
CA GLU A 154 26.30 6.87 4.13
C GLU A 154 25.08 6.08 3.60
N PRO A 155 23.88 6.68 3.50
CA PRO A 155 22.78 6.15 2.70
C PRO A 155 23.05 6.25 1.18
N PRO A 156 22.39 5.44 0.31
CA PRO A 156 22.86 5.24 -1.05
C PRO A 156 22.76 6.41 -2.06
N THR A 157 23.63 6.30 -3.05
CA THR A 157 23.93 7.11 -4.23
C THR A 157 22.76 7.47 -5.17
N TRP A 158 21.74 8.22 -4.73
CA TRP A 158 20.76 8.85 -5.65
C TRP A 158 20.51 10.36 -5.45
N ILE A 159 20.97 10.96 -4.35
CA ILE A 159 20.73 12.39 -4.03
C ILE A 159 21.99 13.25 -4.30
N ARG A 160 22.57 13.15 -5.51
CA ARG A 160 23.82 13.90 -5.83
C ARG A 160 24.01 14.30 -7.30
N LEU A 161 22.98 14.87 -7.93
CA LEU A 161 23.12 15.60 -9.20
C LEU A 161 21.97 16.60 -9.41
N ILE A 162 22.25 17.89 -9.17
CA ILE A 162 21.59 19.15 -9.59
C ILE A 162 22.26 20.27 -8.76
N LEU A 163 22.35 21.49 -9.31
CA LEU A 163 23.30 22.57 -8.93
C LEU A 163 24.73 22.27 -9.46
N ASP A 164 25.45 23.16 -10.16
CA ASP A 164 25.15 24.57 -10.52
C ASP A 164 25.49 24.92 -11.97
N THR A 165 24.59 25.69 -12.61
CA THR A 165 24.80 26.67 -13.70
C THR A 165 23.41 27.28 -13.98
N ASN A 166 23.19 28.59 -14.09
CA ASN A 166 24.09 29.68 -14.49
C ASN A 166 23.63 31.03 -13.87
N GLU A 167 24.36 32.12 -14.08
CA GLU A 167 23.98 33.45 -13.59
C GLU A 167 22.79 34.10 -14.34
N LYS A 168 22.02 34.96 -13.63
CA LYS A 168 21.35 36.21 -14.07
C LYS A 168 20.77 36.23 -15.51
N LYS A 169 19.49 36.57 -15.73
CA LYS A 169 18.83 37.83 -15.29
C LYS A 169 17.36 37.91 -15.76
N ALA A 170 16.63 38.91 -15.24
CA ALA A 170 15.34 39.47 -15.72
C ALA A 170 14.04 38.71 -15.32
N HIS A 171 12.92 39.44 -15.36
CA HIS A 171 11.58 38.97 -14.97
C HIS A 171 10.87 38.25 -16.12
N GLU A 172 10.22 37.14 -15.79
CA GLU A 172 9.05 36.63 -16.52
C GLU A 172 8.05 36.05 -15.51
N VAL A 173 6.75 36.02 -15.83
CA VAL A 173 5.70 35.66 -14.87
C VAL A 173 5.61 34.14 -14.76
N THR A 174 6.26 33.57 -13.74
CA THR A 174 6.24 32.14 -13.46
C THR A 174 4.85 31.70 -13.02
N ILE A 175 4.12 31.03 -13.91
CA ILE A 175 3.02 30.13 -13.53
C ILE A 175 3.64 29.04 -12.65
N PRO A 176 3.07 28.69 -11.47
CA PRO A 176 3.62 27.62 -10.65
C PRO A 176 3.51 26.27 -11.39
N GLU A 177 4.64 25.77 -11.92
CA GLU A 177 4.73 24.37 -12.30
C GLU A 177 4.67 23.53 -11.02
N GLU A 178 3.61 22.74 -10.85
CA GLU A 178 3.57 21.75 -9.77
C GLU A 178 4.68 20.71 -10.00
N PRO A 179 5.43 20.33 -8.94
CA PRO A 179 6.51 19.36 -9.09
C PRO A 179 5.96 18.03 -9.62
N LYS A 180 6.63 17.50 -10.65
CA LYS A 180 6.14 16.39 -11.50
C LYS A 180 5.64 15.18 -10.72
N ASP A 181 6.28 14.88 -9.60
CA ASP A 181 5.93 13.75 -8.72
C ASP A 181 4.50 13.88 -8.15
N LYS A 182 4.07 15.12 -7.82
CA LYS A 182 2.68 15.38 -7.37
C LYS A 182 1.65 15.14 -8.48
N LEU A 183 1.99 15.46 -9.73
CA LEU A 183 1.11 15.19 -10.88
C LEU A 183 0.97 13.68 -11.10
N ILE A 184 2.07 12.92 -11.00
CA ILE A 184 2.08 11.45 -11.09
C ILE A 184 1.22 10.83 -9.96
N HIS A 185 1.37 11.30 -8.72
CA HIS A 185 0.54 10.84 -7.60
C HIS A 185 -0.94 11.18 -7.83
N GLN A 186 -1.26 12.39 -8.32
CA GLN A 186 -2.65 12.79 -8.59
C GLN A 186 -3.30 11.98 -9.73
N GLU A 187 -2.53 11.64 -10.78
CA GLU A 187 -2.99 10.77 -11.86
C GLU A 187 -3.26 9.35 -11.35
N TYR A 188 -2.32 8.76 -10.59
CA TYR A 188 -2.51 7.43 -9.98
C TYR A 188 -3.71 7.38 -9.02
N VAL A 189 -3.90 8.41 -8.18
CA VAL A 189 -5.09 8.54 -7.31
C VAL A 189 -6.39 8.54 -8.12
N LYS A 190 -6.43 9.25 -9.27
CA LYS A 190 -7.60 9.26 -10.17
C LYS A 190 -7.84 7.89 -10.81
N THR A 191 -6.79 7.17 -11.21
CA THR A 191 -6.90 5.80 -11.74
C THR A 191 -7.49 4.84 -10.70
N LEU A 192 -6.98 4.86 -9.46
CA LEU A 192 -7.55 4.05 -8.37
C LEU A 192 -9.01 4.38 -8.05
N LEU A 193 -9.36 5.68 -8.03
CA LEU A 193 -10.75 6.14 -7.85
C LEU A 193 -11.67 5.65 -8.97
N GLY A 194 -11.17 5.55 -10.21
CA GLY A 194 -11.89 5.00 -11.36
C GLY A 194 -12.34 3.54 -11.17
N HIS A 195 -11.63 2.77 -10.34
CA HIS A 195 -11.99 1.39 -9.98
C HIS A 195 -13.07 1.32 -8.88
N ILE A 196 -13.47 2.42 -8.26
CA ILE A 196 -14.48 2.43 -7.17
C ILE A 196 -15.89 2.72 -7.72
N LYS A 197 -16.80 1.75 -7.57
CA LYS A 197 -18.19 1.88 -8.06
C LYS A 197 -19.10 2.50 -7.00
N PHE A 198 -19.01 3.82 -6.84
CA PHE A 198 -19.77 4.60 -5.86
C PHE A 198 -21.29 4.36 -5.92
N GLY A 199 -21.87 4.14 -7.11
CA GLY A 199 -23.29 3.80 -7.28
C GLY A 199 -23.73 2.43 -6.74
N SER A 200 -22.82 1.66 -6.14
CA SER A 200 -23.11 0.43 -5.38
C SER A 200 -22.82 0.60 -3.88
N MET A 201 -22.67 1.83 -3.39
CA MET A 201 -22.64 2.17 -1.97
C MET A 201 -24.02 2.68 -1.52
N LEU A 202 -24.33 2.51 -0.22
CA LEU A 202 -25.46 3.16 0.43
C LEU A 202 -25.13 4.65 0.68
N LYS A 203 -26.12 5.54 0.52
CA LYS A 203 -26.00 6.99 0.80
C LYS A 203 -25.38 7.29 2.17
N LYS A 204 -25.75 6.54 3.21
CA LYS A 204 -25.22 6.68 4.58
C LYS A 204 -23.71 6.38 4.67
N ASP A 205 -23.28 5.34 3.98
CA ASP A 205 -21.90 4.85 4.04
C ASP A 205 -20.99 5.76 3.20
N PHE A 206 -21.47 6.17 2.03
CA PHE A 206 -20.83 7.21 1.22
C PHE A 206 -20.65 8.50 2.05
N TYR A 207 -21.70 9.04 2.66
CA TYR A 207 -21.60 10.28 3.44
C TYR A 207 -20.67 10.16 4.65
N SER A 208 -20.70 9.03 5.35
CA SER A 208 -19.92 8.83 6.58
C SER A 208 -18.44 8.53 6.38
N VAL A 209 -18.04 8.04 5.19
CA VAL A 209 -16.65 7.72 4.81
C VAL A 209 -16.16 8.60 3.66
N VAL A 210 -16.72 8.41 2.45
CA VAL A 210 -16.29 9.09 1.21
C VAL A 210 -16.48 10.61 1.31
N GLY A 211 -17.63 11.06 1.83
CA GLY A 211 -17.94 12.49 2.01
C GLY A 211 -16.97 13.22 2.93
N LYS A 212 -16.35 12.51 3.90
CA LYS A 212 -15.33 13.06 4.81
C LYS A 212 -13.91 12.95 4.25
N SER A 213 -13.69 12.20 3.18
CA SER A 213 -12.37 12.07 2.57
C SER A 213 -11.97 13.33 1.81
N GLY A 214 -10.68 13.67 1.84
CA GLY A 214 -10.08 14.66 0.94
C GLY A 214 -9.74 14.14 -0.46
N LEU A 215 -10.02 12.86 -0.76
CA LEU A 215 -9.73 12.24 -2.07
C LEU A 215 -10.61 12.73 -3.23
N LEU A 216 -11.74 13.36 -2.94
CA LEU A 216 -12.67 13.91 -3.91
C LEU A 216 -12.92 15.38 -3.57
N ASN A 217 -13.07 16.23 -4.59
CA ASN A 217 -13.54 17.60 -4.37
C ASN A 217 -15.06 17.63 -4.10
N GLU A 218 -15.57 18.73 -3.56
CA GLU A 218 -16.99 18.81 -3.17
C GLU A 218 -17.96 18.61 -4.35
N LYS A 219 -17.60 19.04 -5.57
CA LYS A 219 -18.43 18.81 -6.76
C LYS A 219 -18.54 17.31 -7.07
N GLU A 220 -17.41 16.59 -7.08
CA GLU A 220 -17.37 15.14 -7.27
C GLU A 220 -18.16 14.41 -6.19
N LYS A 221 -18.05 14.85 -4.92
CA LYS A 221 -18.86 14.29 -3.82
C LYS A 221 -20.37 14.43 -4.07
N TYR A 222 -20.84 15.59 -4.55
CA TYR A 222 -22.26 15.78 -4.91
C TYR A 222 -22.67 14.93 -6.12
N GLU A 223 -21.84 14.85 -7.16
CA GLU A 223 -22.11 14.06 -8.37
C GLU A 223 -22.20 12.56 -8.04
N TYR A 224 -21.25 12.01 -7.27
CA TYR A 224 -21.30 10.60 -6.85
C TYR A 224 -22.39 10.33 -5.81
N LEU A 225 -22.68 11.24 -4.87
CA LEU A 225 -23.77 11.07 -3.90
C LEU A 225 -25.12 10.90 -4.60
N TYR A 226 -25.38 11.61 -5.71
CA TYR A 226 -26.60 11.45 -6.49
C TYR A 226 -26.72 10.05 -7.13
N LEU A 227 -25.60 9.37 -7.39
CA LEU A 227 -25.54 8.02 -7.97
C LEU A 227 -25.65 6.90 -6.93
N THR A 228 -25.46 7.18 -5.64
CA THR A 228 -25.55 6.17 -4.55
C THR A 228 -26.98 5.71 -4.28
N GLN A 229 -27.15 4.57 -3.59
CA GLN A 229 -28.45 3.95 -3.28
C GLN A 229 -29.02 4.47 -1.95
#